data_AF-A0A972R8V6-F1
#
_entry.id   AF-A0A972R8V6-F1
#
_cell.length_a   1.000
_cell.length_b   1.000
_cell.length_c   1.000
_cell.angle_alpha   90.00
_cell.angle_beta   90.00
_cell.angle_gamma   90.00
#
_symmetry.space_group_name_H-M   'P 1'
#
loop_
_entity.id
_entity.type
_entity.pdbx_description
1 polymer ?
#
loop_
_entity_poly.entity_id
_entity_poly.type
_entity_poly.pdbx_seq_one_letter_code
_entity_poly.pdbx_strand_id
1 'polypeptide(L)'
;MTKRVHFFYIASMSAVVAGITAYIAYNGLSYYDTGIEDRFYHDAHQALKPSGYLGHAYGIIGTLFMIIGVSIYMMRKRVKFMSRWGLLKHWLEFHIFLCTLGPILVLFHTSFKFGGIVSVSFWSMVAVFASGVIGRFIYIQIPRTVEGRELSLSEVKEMKVDLNSALMSDYKLPADGYKLIVEGLESRKDITAGNAFVRFLKKYFNDRRNLKLVKKIIRKEGINREDGKKILAIVNDEIYINRRIDRLLTMQNLFKYWHVAHLPFAIIMLVIMVIHVGVTLTFGYRWIF
;
A
#
# COMPACT_ATOMS: atom_id res chain seq x y z
N MET A 1 6.72 -10.18 -16.87
CA MET A 1 6.92 -8.84 -17.45
C MET A 1 8.32 -8.36 -17.11
N THR A 2 9.10 -7.90 -18.08
CA THR A 2 10.45 -7.36 -17.82
C THR A 2 10.36 -6.02 -17.07
N LYS A 3 11.39 -5.66 -16.29
CA LYS A 3 11.41 -4.41 -15.51
C LYS A 3 11.14 -3.17 -16.37
N ARG A 4 11.64 -3.16 -17.62
CA ARG A 4 11.42 -2.06 -18.59
C ARG A 4 9.95 -1.97 -19.02
N VAL A 5 9.31 -3.09 -19.35
CA VAL A 5 7.89 -3.10 -19.72
C VAL A 5 7.02 -2.67 -18.53
N HIS A 6 7.38 -3.08 -17.30
CA HIS A 6 6.69 -2.63 -16.08
C HIS A 6 6.82 -1.13 -15.82
N PHE A 7 7.99 -0.57 -16.08
CA PHE A 7 8.18 0.87 -16.02
C PHE A 7 7.29 1.61 -17.03
N PHE A 8 7.31 1.20 -18.31
CA PHE A 8 6.49 1.84 -19.35
C PHE A 8 4.99 1.71 -19.07
N TYR A 9 4.54 0.56 -18.55
CA TYR A 9 3.15 0.33 -18.16
C TYR A 9 2.67 1.29 -17.06
N ILE A 10 3.46 1.48 -16.00
CA ILE A 10 3.12 2.45 -14.95
C ILE A 10 3.20 3.88 -15.48
N ALA A 11 4.28 4.20 -16.21
CA ALA A 11 4.49 5.53 -16.76
C ALA A 11 3.36 5.95 -17.70
N SER A 12 2.86 5.04 -18.55
CA SER A 12 1.74 5.34 -19.45
C SER A 12 0.46 5.63 -18.67
N MET A 13 0.12 4.83 -17.66
CA MET A 13 -1.06 5.09 -16.82
C MET A 13 -0.95 6.41 -16.06
N SER A 14 0.21 6.71 -15.48
CA SER A 14 0.45 7.98 -14.80
C SER A 14 0.38 9.17 -15.75
N ALA A 15 0.92 9.03 -16.97
CA ALA A 15 0.85 10.07 -18.00
C ALA A 15 -0.60 10.31 -18.45
N VAL A 16 -1.42 9.26 -18.57
CA VAL A 16 -2.85 9.39 -18.88
C VAL A 16 -3.59 10.16 -17.79
N VAL A 17 -3.37 9.82 -16.51
CA VAL A 17 -3.99 10.55 -15.39
C VAL A 17 -3.58 12.02 -15.41
N ALA A 18 -2.28 12.30 -15.51
CA ALA A 18 -1.77 13.67 -15.51
C ALA A 18 -2.27 14.45 -16.74
N GLY A 19 -2.25 13.84 -17.92
CA GLY A 19 -2.69 14.45 -19.17
C GLY A 19 -4.18 14.78 -19.17
N ILE A 20 -5.04 13.85 -18.74
CA ILE A 20 -6.49 14.10 -18.63
C ILE A 20 -6.77 15.19 -17.60
N THR A 21 -6.11 15.13 -16.43
CA THR A 21 -6.30 16.13 -15.38
C THR A 21 -5.88 17.52 -15.86
N ALA A 22 -4.72 17.63 -16.50
CA ALA A 22 -4.22 18.89 -17.06
C ALA A 22 -5.14 19.40 -18.17
N TYR A 23 -5.62 18.53 -19.05
CA TYR A 23 -6.55 18.90 -20.12
C TYR A 23 -7.88 19.45 -19.57
N ILE A 24 -8.49 18.78 -18.60
CA ILE A 24 -9.75 19.25 -17.99
C ILE A 24 -9.52 20.54 -17.22
N ALA A 25 -8.44 20.62 -16.43
CA ALA A 25 -8.10 21.81 -15.66
C ALA A 25 -7.83 23.02 -16.56
N TYR A 26 -7.10 22.83 -17.67
CA TYR A 26 -6.79 23.88 -18.63
C TYR A 26 -8.05 24.39 -19.35
N ASN A 27 -8.87 23.48 -19.90
CA ASN A 27 -10.09 23.88 -20.60
C ASN A 27 -11.17 24.47 -19.67
N GLY A 28 -11.17 24.06 -18.41
CA GLY A 28 -12.09 24.59 -17.40
C GLY A 28 -11.53 25.74 -16.58
N LEU A 29 -10.31 26.21 -16.84
CA LEU A 29 -9.59 27.12 -15.93
C LEU A 29 -10.38 28.39 -15.66
N SER A 30 -10.88 29.05 -16.72
CA SER A 30 -11.67 30.29 -16.59
C SER A 30 -12.94 30.07 -15.77
N TYR A 31 -13.59 28.91 -15.93
CA TYR A 31 -14.82 28.57 -15.22
C TYR A 31 -14.56 28.22 -13.75
N TYR A 32 -13.51 27.45 -13.47
CA TYR A 32 -13.19 27.01 -12.11
C TYR A 32 -12.56 28.12 -11.26
N ASP A 33 -11.86 29.08 -11.88
CA ASP A 33 -11.30 30.26 -11.20
C ASP A 33 -12.38 31.30 -10.86
N THR A 34 -13.47 31.35 -11.64
CA THR A 34 -14.64 32.19 -11.35
C THR A 34 -15.30 31.77 -10.03
N GLY A 35 -15.75 32.76 -9.23
CA GLY A 35 -16.47 32.53 -7.97
C GLY A 35 -17.73 31.67 -8.15
N ILE A 36 -18.07 30.88 -7.14
CA ILE A 36 -19.20 29.92 -7.20
C ILE A 36 -20.53 30.57 -7.57
N GLU A 37 -20.73 31.83 -7.17
CA GLU A 37 -21.91 32.66 -7.41
C GLU A 37 -21.92 33.21 -8.85
N ASP A 38 -20.78 33.70 -9.33
CA ASP A 38 -20.65 34.31 -10.66
C ASP A 38 -20.60 33.28 -11.80
N ARG A 39 -20.30 32.01 -11.48
CA ARG A 39 -20.26 30.92 -12.47
C ARG A 39 -21.56 30.75 -13.24
N PHE A 40 -22.71 31.18 -12.71
CA PHE A 40 -23.97 31.11 -13.44
C PHE A 40 -23.95 31.92 -14.75
N TYR A 41 -23.23 33.04 -14.77
CA TYR A 41 -23.13 33.95 -15.92
C TYR A 41 -22.01 33.57 -16.89
N HIS A 42 -21.16 32.60 -16.53
CA HIS A 42 -20.04 32.20 -17.37
C HIS A 42 -20.52 31.28 -18.51
N ASP A 43 -20.06 31.49 -19.74
CA ASP A 43 -20.54 30.75 -20.94
C ASP A 43 -20.41 29.22 -20.79
N ALA A 44 -19.29 28.76 -20.23
CA ALA A 44 -19.03 27.35 -19.95
C ALA A 44 -19.94 26.70 -18.87
N HIS A 45 -20.78 27.48 -18.16
CA HIS A 45 -21.62 26.95 -17.07
C HIS A 45 -22.58 25.86 -17.53
N GLN A 46 -23.22 26.05 -18.69
CA GLN A 46 -24.17 25.06 -19.21
C GLN A 46 -23.50 23.72 -19.54
N ALA A 47 -22.20 23.74 -19.86
CA ALA A 47 -21.41 22.54 -20.15
C ALA A 47 -20.85 21.88 -18.88
N LEU A 48 -20.23 22.67 -18.01
CA LEU A 48 -19.39 22.18 -16.92
C LEU A 48 -20.11 22.01 -15.58
N LYS A 49 -21.29 22.61 -15.39
CA LYS A 49 -22.11 22.38 -14.19
C LYS A 49 -22.41 20.88 -14.02
N PRO A 50 -22.70 20.39 -12.80
CA PRO A 50 -22.93 18.95 -12.57
C PRO A 50 -24.01 18.32 -13.47
N SER A 51 -25.04 19.09 -13.83
CA SER A 51 -26.11 18.69 -14.76
C SER A 51 -25.84 19.03 -16.23
N GLY A 52 -24.73 19.70 -16.54
CA GLY A 52 -24.31 20.01 -17.91
C GLY A 52 -23.75 18.78 -18.61
N TYR A 53 -23.68 18.80 -19.94
CA TYR A 53 -23.30 17.61 -20.71
C TYR A 53 -21.87 17.12 -20.41
N LEU A 54 -20.90 18.02 -20.16
CA LEU A 54 -19.53 17.63 -19.77
C LEU A 54 -19.46 17.25 -18.30
N GLY A 55 -20.06 18.06 -17.41
CA GLY A 55 -20.07 17.77 -15.98
C GLY A 55 -20.69 16.41 -15.70
N HIS A 56 -21.84 16.12 -16.30
CA HIS A 56 -22.53 14.83 -16.18
C HIS A 56 -21.70 13.67 -16.78
N ALA A 57 -21.01 13.89 -17.91
CA ALA A 57 -20.09 12.90 -18.47
C ALA A 57 -18.96 12.54 -17.51
N TYR A 58 -18.36 13.53 -16.83
CA TYR A 58 -17.33 13.29 -15.82
C TYR A 58 -17.88 12.45 -14.66
N GLY A 59 -19.11 12.71 -14.23
CA GLY A 59 -19.78 11.94 -13.18
C GLY A 59 -20.00 10.47 -13.57
N ILE A 60 -20.54 10.22 -14.77
CA ILE A 60 -20.77 8.86 -15.28
C ILE A 60 -19.45 8.12 -15.48
N ILE A 61 -18.51 8.69 -16.22
CA ILE A 61 -17.24 8.03 -16.53
C ILE A 61 -16.43 7.82 -15.24
N GLY A 62 -16.41 8.79 -14.35
CA GLY A 62 -15.73 8.68 -13.06
C GLY A 62 -16.32 7.58 -12.18
N THR A 63 -17.66 7.49 -12.13
CA THR A 63 -18.37 6.42 -11.42
C THR A 63 -18.08 5.04 -12.02
N LEU A 64 -18.11 4.92 -13.35
CA LEU A 64 -17.78 3.68 -14.04
C LEU A 64 -16.35 3.24 -13.75
N PHE A 65 -15.38 4.16 -13.75
CA PHE A 65 -13.99 3.84 -13.41
C PHE A 65 -13.86 3.31 -11.99
N MET A 66 -14.53 3.94 -11.01
CA MET A 66 -14.52 3.44 -9.63
C MET A 66 -15.16 2.05 -9.50
N ILE A 67 -16.35 1.84 -10.10
CA ILE A 67 -17.06 0.56 -10.05
C ILE A 67 -16.22 -0.55 -10.70
N ILE A 68 -15.67 -0.29 -11.90
CA ILE A 68 -14.84 -1.24 -12.64
C ILE A 68 -13.55 -1.52 -11.86
N GLY A 69 -12.88 -0.48 -11.35
CA GLY A 69 -11.64 -0.61 -10.59
C GLY A 69 -11.80 -1.47 -9.34
N VAL A 70 -12.84 -1.21 -8.53
CA VAL A 70 -13.14 -2.00 -7.33
C VAL A 70 -13.57 -3.43 -7.69
N SER A 71 -14.50 -3.57 -8.64
CA SER A 71 -15.06 -4.87 -9.03
C SER A 71 -14.01 -5.81 -9.59
N ILE A 72 -13.20 -5.34 -10.54
CA ILE A 72 -12.15 -6.15 -11.19
C ILE A 72 -11.14 -6.66 -10.15
N TYR A 73 -10.68 -5.79 -9.24
CA TYR A 73 -9.73 -6.19 -8.21
C TYR A 73 -10.34 -7.20 -7.24
N MET A 74 -11.58 -6.97 -6.80
CA MET A 74 -12.30 -7.90 -5.92
C MET A 74 -12.54 -9.26 -6.58
N MET A 75 -12.98 -9.27 -7.84
CA MET A 75 -13.18 -10.49 -8.62
C MET A 75 -11.87 -11.26 -8.76
N ARG A 76 -10.78 -10.59 -9.13
CA ARG A 76 -9.46 -11.23 -9.23
C ARG A 76 -8.99 -11.84 -7.90
N LYS A 77 -9.33 -11.21 -6.78
CA LYS A 77 -8.94 -11.67 -5.43
C LYS A 77 -9.78 -12.85 -4.93
N ARG A 78 -11.06 -12.94 -5.31
CA ARG A 78 -12.02 -13.90 -4.72
C ARG A 78 -12.49 -15.01 -5.68
N VAL A 79 -12.44 -14.78 -7.00
CA VAL A 79 -12.97 -15.70 -8.00
C VAL A 79 -11.87 -16.66 -8.48
N LYS A 80 -12.08 -17.97 -8.26
CA LYS A 80 -11.10 -19.02 -8.59
C LYS A 80 -10.75 -19.06 -10.09
N PHE A 81 -11.70 -18.79 -10.99
CA PHE A 81 -11.44 -18.79 -12.44
C PHE A 81 -10.44 -17.70 -12.87
N MET A 82 -10.56 -16.49 -12.30
CA MET A 82 -9.65 -15.38 -12.57
C MET A 82 -8.29 -15.53 -11.85
N SER A 83 -8.10 -16.56 -11.03
CA SER A 83 -6.85 -16.77 -10.29
C SER A 83 -5.63 -16.96 -11.19
N ARG A 84 -5.85 -17.39 -12.45
CA ARG A 84 -4.81 -17.61 -13.47
C ARG A 84 -4.50 -16.35 -14.30
N TRP A 85 -5.32 -15.31 -14.19
CA TRP A 85 -5.18 -14.12 -15.02
C TRP A 85 -4.12 -13.20 -14.40
N GLY A 86 -2.86 -13.35 -14.79
CA GLY A 86 -1.77 -12.45 -14.43
C GLY A 86 -1.45 -12.34 -12.93
N LEU A 87 -0.42 -11.55 -12.61
CA LEU A 87 0.02 -11.32 -11.23
C LEU A 87 -0.93 -10.34 -10.52
N LEU A 88 -1.29 -10.64 -9.27
CA LEU A 88 -2.17 -9.78 -8.44
C LEU A 88 -1.66 -8.33 -8.35
N LYS A 89 -0.34 -8.13 -8.39
CA LYS A 89 0.31 -6.81 -8.41
C LYS A 89 -0.21 -5.91 -9.53
N HIS A 90 -0.40 -6.45 -10.75
CA HIS A 90 -0.76 -5.65 -11.93
C HIS A 90 -2.24 -5.22 -11.86
N TRP A 91 -3.10 -6.07 -11.32
CA TRP A 91 -4.50 -5.73 -11.04
C TRP A 91 -4.65 -4.68 -9.95
N LEU A 92 -3.81 -4.72 -8.91
CA LEU A 92 -3.76 -3.65 -7.91
C LEU A 92 -3.29 -2.33 -8.53
N GLU A 93 -2.30 -2.35 -9.42
CA GLU A 93 -1.85 -1.16 -10.14
C GLU A 93 -2.95 -0.59 -11.04
N PHE A 94 -3.67 -1.45 -11.75
CA PHE A 94 -4.81 -1.03 -12.57
C PHE A 94 -5.98 -0.49 -11.74
N HIS A 95 -6.26 -1.11 -10.59
CA HIS A 95 -7.22 -0.59 -9.61
C HIS A 95 -6.84 0.81 -9.14
N ILE A 96 -5.58 1.03 -8.75
CA ILE A 96 -5.11 2.36 -8.33
C ILE A 96 -5.27 3.38 -9.46
N PHE A 97 -4.96 3.00 -10.70
CA PHE A 97 -5.15 3.87 -11.86
C PHE A 97 -6.61 4.32 -12.00
N LEU A 98 -7.56 3.38 -12.07
CA LEU A 98 -8.99 3.70 -12.21
C LEU A 98 -9.55 4.43 -10.98
N CYS A 99 -9.17 4.02 -9.77
CA CYS A 99 -9.59 4.65 -8.52
C CYS A 99 -8.83 5.95 -8.20
N THR A 100 -7.92 6.40 -9.07
CA THR A 100 -7.34 7.75 -9.04
C THR A 100 -8.02 8.63 -10.07
N LEU A 101 -8.14 8.16 -11.31
CA LEU A 101 -8.79 8.90 -12.38
C LEU A 101 -10.29 9.11 -12.13
N GLY A 102 -10.98 8.09 -11.59
CA GLY A 102 -12.39 8.17 -11.24
C GLY A 102 -12.72 9.31 -10.27
N PRO A 103 -12.10 9.35 -9.07
CA PRO A 103 -12.29 10.47 -8.14
C PRO A 103 -11.90 11.84 -8.69
N ILE A 104 -10.89 11.93 -9.56
CA ILE A 104 -10.53 13.20 -10.22
C ILE A 104 -11.68 13.66 -11.14
N LEU A 105 -12.24 12.76 -11.96
CA LEU A 105 -13.39 13.09 -12.80
C LEU A 105 -14.61 13.48 -11.95
N VAL A 106 -14.87 12.76 -10.86
CA VAL A 106 -15.96 13.10 -9.93
C VAL A 106 -15.72 14.45 -9.25
N LEU A 107 -14.48 14.82 -8.92
CA LEU A 107 -14.13 16.14 -8.39
C LEU A 107 -14.51 17.25 -9.38
N PHE A 108 -14.20 17.08 -10.66
CA PHE A 108 -14.60 18.05 -11.70
C PHE A 108 -16.11 18.05 -11.97
N HIS A 109 -16.77 16.88 -11.85
CA HIS A 109 -18.22 16.75 -11.93
C HIS A 109 -18.94 17.61 -10.88
N THR A 110 -18.46 17.66 -9.63
CA THR A 110 -19.09 18.50 -8.59
C THR A 110 -18.96 19.99 -8.85
N SER A 111 -18.14 20.40 -9.83
CA SER A 111 -17.77 21.81 -10.04
C SER A 111 -17.26 22.46 -8.75
N PHE A 112 -16.61 21.70 -7.85
CA PHE A 112 -16.16 22.18 -6.53
C PHE A 112 -17.29 22.79 -5.66
N LYS A 113 -18.56 22.42 -5.91
CA LYS A 113 -19.70 22.79 -5.07
C LYS A 113 -20.01 21.63 -4.11
N PHE A 114 -19.79 21.83 -2.82
CA PHE A 114 -20.02 20.82 -1.79
C PHE A 114 -21.24 21.23 -0.94
N GLY A 115 -22.37 20.54 -1.10
CA GLY A 115 -23.59 20.80 -0.33
C GLY A 115 -24.38 19.53 0.02
N GLY A 116 -25.13 19.60 1.13
CA GLY A 116 -26.07 18.57 1.56
C GLY A 116 -25.44 17.19 1.82
N ILE A 117 -26.22 16.13 1.62
CA ILE A 117 -25.79 14.74 1.81
C ILE A 117 -24.68 14.32 0.82
N VAL A 118 -24.59 15.00 -0.33
CA VAL A 118 -23.58 14.74 -1.36
C VAL A 118 -22.17 15.06 -0.85
N SER A 119 -22.03 16.06 0.03
CA SER A 119 -20.75 16.37 0.69
C SER A 119 -20.20 15.19 1.50
N VAL A 120 -21.07 14.39 2.14
CA VAL A 120 -20.64 13.20 2.89
C VAL A 120 -20.04 12.16 1.94
N SER A 121 -20.67 11.95 0.78
CA SER A 121 -20.14 11.05 -0.27
C SER A 121 -18.79 11.53 -0.77
N PHE A 122 -18.67 12.83 -1.05
CA PHE A 122 -17.45 13.44 -1.56
C PHE A 122 -16.29 13.30 -0.56
N TRP A 123 -16.49 13.66 0.71
CA TRP A 123 -15.43 13.53 1.72
C TRP A 123 -15.10 12.07 2.03
N SER A 124 -16.08 11.16 1.95
CA SER A 124 -15.82 9.71 2.03
C SER A 124 -14.95 9.23 0.87
N MET A 125 -15.23 9.68 -0.36
CA MET A 125 -14.39 9.39 -1.53
C MET A 125 -12.97 9.92 -1.35
N VAL A 126 -12.80 11.16 -0.86
CA VAL A 126 -11.48 11.75 -0.56
C VAL A 126 -10.75 10.93 0.50
N ALA A 127 -11.43 10.50 1.57
CA ALA A 127 -10.85 9.65 2.61
C ALA A 127 -10.41 8.28 2.06
N VAL A 128 -11.21 7.66 1.19
CA VAL A 128 -10.86 6.40 0.50
C VAL A 128 -9.64 6.60 -0.41
N PHE A 129 -9.61 7.68 -1.19
CA PHE A 129 -8.49 7.99 -2.07
C PHE A 129 -7.19 8.21 -1.27
N ALA A 130 -7.23 9.08 -0.26
CA ALA A 130 -6.08 9.38 0.59
C ALA A 130 -5.60 8.14 1.36
N SER A 131 -6.52 7.37 1.95
CA SER A 131 -6.17 6.11 2.60
C SER A 131 -5.63 5.07 1.60
N GLY A 132 -6.07 5.07 0.35
CA GLY A 132 -5.52 4.24 -0.73
C GLY A 132 -4.04 4.50 -0.99
N VAL A 133 -3.61 5.77 -0.98
CA VAL A 133 -2.19 6.16 -1.09
C VAL A 133 -1.38 5.58 0.08
N ILE A 134 -1.90 5.70 1.31
CA ILE A 134 -1.29 5.09 2.52
C ILE A 134 -1.21 3.56 2.37
N GLY A 135 -2.27 2.94 1.88
CA GLY A 135 -2.32 1.49 1.61
C GLY A 135 -1.25 1.04 0.63
N ARG A 136 -1.02 1.80 -0.45
CA ARG A 136 0.05 1.53 -1.43
C ARG A 136 1.44 1.67 -0.81
N PHE A 137 1.65 2.67 0.04
CA PHE A 137 2.91 2.85 0.76
C PHE A 137 3.22 1.66 1.68
N ILE A 138 2.23 1.16 2.42
CA ILE A 138 2.36 -0.04 3.26
C ILE A 138 2.61 -1.28 2.37
N TYR A 139 1.87 -1.42 1.28
CA TYR A 139 1.97 -2.57 0.37
C TYR A 139 3.36 -2.76 -0.24
N ILE A 140 4.03 -1.67 -0.64
CA ILE A 140 5.39 -1.71 -1.23
C ILE A 140 6.42 -2.18 -0.19
N GLN A 141 6.18 -1.96 1.09
CA GLN A 141 7.11 -2.33 2.17
C GLN A 141 6.99 -3.78 2.62
N ILE A 142 5.92 -4.49 2.25
CA ILE A 142 5.75 -5.91 2.56
C ILE A 142 6.77 -6.71 1.72
N PRO A 143 7.76 -7.39 2.34
CA PRO A 143 8.73 -8.15 1.58
C PRO A 143 8.05 -9.36 0.94
N ARG A 144 8.27 -9.54 -0.36
CA ARG A 144 7.74 -10.65 -1.16
C ARG A 144 8.86 -11.57 -1.63
N THR A 145 8.51 -12.81 -1.97
CA THR A 145 9.39 -13.74 -2.70
C THR A 145 9.65 -13.22 -4.11
N VAL A 146 10.62 -13.81 -4.82
CA VAL A 146 10.93 -13.48 -6.23
C VAL A 146 9.70 -13.65 -7.13
N GLU A 147 8.79 -14.57 -6.78
CA GLU A 147 7.52 -14.82 -7.46
C GLU A 147 6.38 -13.86 -7.05
N GLY A 148 6.65 -12.92 -6.12
CA GLY A 148 5.66 -11.96 -5.66
C GLY A 148 4.68 -12.50 -4.60
N ARG A 149 4.91 -13.72 -4.09
CA ARG A 149 4.18 -14.29 -2.95
C ARG A 149 4.59 -13.58 -1.67
N GLU A 150 3.66 -13.38 -0.74
CA GLU A 150 4.03 -12.94 0.60
C GLU A 150 4.84 -14.05 1.27
N LEU A 151 6.04 -13.71 1.77
CA LEU A 151 6.87 -14.66 2.49
C LEU A 151 6.11 -15.15 3.73
N SER A 152 5.97 -16.46 3.87
CA SER A 152 5.37 -17.02 5.07
C SER A 152 6.36 -16.95 6.23
N LEU A 153 5.84 -16.91 7.46
CA LEU A 153 6.69 -16.98 8.65
C LEU A 153 7.44 -18.31 8.76
N SER A 154 6.92 -19.38 8.14
CA SER A 154 7.61 -20.68 8.10
C SER A 154 8.83 -20.64 7.18
N GLU A 155 8.72 -20.06 5.99
CA GLU A 155 9.86 -19.93 5.05
C GLU A 155 11.00 -19.10 5.64
N VAL A 156 10.68 -18.02 6.36
CA VAL A 156 11.72 -17.20 6.99
C VAL A 156 12.31 -17.87 8.24
N LYS A 157 11.58 -18.78 8.88
CA LYS A 157 12.10 -19.63 9.96
C LYS A 157 12.95 -20.79 9.42
N GLU A 158 12.62 -21.34 8.25
CA GLU A 158 13.43 -22.39 7.60
C GLU A 158 14.82 -21.87 7.23
N MET A 159 14.92 -20.65 6.67
CA MET A 159 16.22 -19.98 6.48
C MET A 159 17.04 -19.81 7.77
N LYS A 160 16.41 -19.89 8.95
CA LYS A 160 17.07 -19.81 10.25
C LYS A 160 17.60 -21.17 10.72
N VAL A 161 16.96 -22.27 10.34
CA VAL A 161 17.38 -23.63 10.72
C VAL A 161 18.73 -23.97 10.09
N ASP A 162 18.95 -23.55 8.84
CA ASP A 162 20.20 -23.76 8.12
C ASP A 162 21.40 -23.00 8.73
N LEU A 163 21.16 -21.87 9.40
CA LEU A 163 22.21 -21.10 10.08
C LEU A 163 22.70 -21.79 11.37
N ASN A 164 21.78 -22.39 12.14
CA ASN A 164 22.12 -23.02 13.41
C ASN A 164 22.86 -24.36 13.22
N SER A 165 22.51 -25.13 12.18
CA SER A 165 23.23 -26.35 11.83
C SER A 165 24.66 -26.05 11.35
N ALA A 166 24.87 -24.96 10.60
CA ALA A 166 26.19 -24.51 10.17
C ALA A 166 27.11 -24.07 11.34
N LEU A 167 26.55 -23.50 12.41
CA LEU A 167 27.32 -23.08 13.59
C LEU A 167 27.83 -24.25 14.44
N MET A 168 27.06 -25.34 14.53
CA MET A 168 27.38 -26.52 15.35
C MET A 168 28.40 -27.46 14.70
N SER A 169 28.39 -27.59 13.37
CA SER A 169 29.25 -28.54 12.64
C SER A 169 30.69 -28.06 12.50
N ASP A 170 30.90 -26.75 12.22
CA ASP A 170 32.16 -26.33 11.59
C ASP A 170 33.14 -25.60 12.52
N TYR A 171 32.70 -25.01 13.64
CA TYR A 171 33.49 -23.99 14.35
C TYR A 171 33.99 -24.31 15.76
N LYS A 172 33.83 -25.55 16.26
CA LYS A 172 34.35 -25.99 17.59
C LYS A 172 34.15 -24.95 18.72
N LEU A 173 33.00 -24.29 18.76
CA LEU A 173 32.67 -23.34 19.82
C LEU A 173 32.49 -24.12 21.14
N PRO A 174 33.09 -23.67 22.26
CA PRO A 174 32.76 -24.20 23.58
C PRO A 174 31.26 -24.03 23.85
N ALA A 175 30.63 -25.03 24.50
CA ALA A 175 29.19 -25.07 24.73
C ALA A 175 28.63 -23.79 25.39
N ASP A 176 29.41 -23.15 26.26
CA ASP A 176 29.04 -21.92 26.96
C ASP A 176 28.99 -20.69 26.04
N GLY A 177 29.95 -20.57 25.11
CA GLY A 177 29.99 -19.48 24.14
C GLY A 177 28.83 -19.57 23.15
N TYR A 178 28.51 -20.79 22.72
CA TYR A 178 27.34 -21.05 21.88
C TYR A 178 26.03 -20.70 22.59
N LYS A 179 25.85 -21.16 23.84
CA LYS A 179 24.64 -20.91 24.64
C LYS A 179 24.37 -19.41 24.82
N LEU A 180 25.41 -18.61 25.10
CA LEU A 180 25.28 -17.15 25.25
C LEU A 180 24.92 -16.43 23.95
N ILE A 181 25.42 -16.93 22.80
CA ILE A 181 25.06 -16.38 21.49
C ILE A 181 23.58 -16.69 21.19
N VAL A 182 23.16 -17.94 21.40
CA VAL A 182 21.77 -18.36 21.21
C VAL A 182 20.83 -17.58 22.14
N GLU A 183 21.15 -17.47 23.43
CA GLU A 183 20.33 -16.73 24.40
C GLU A 183 20.21 -15.24 24.04
N GLY A 184 21.29 -14.62 23.56
CA GLY A 184 21.25 -13.25 23.02
C GLY A 184 20.31 -13.12 21.82
N LEU A 185 20.33 -14.10 20.91
CA LEU A 185 19.46 -14.14 19.74
C LEU A 185 18.00 -14.46 20.08
N GLU A 186 17.76 -15.27 21.12
CA GLU A 186 16.42 -15.61 21.61
C GLU A 186 15.77 -14.46 22.38
N SER A 187 16.53 -13.73 23.21
CA SER A 187 16.05 -12.55 23.96
C SER A 187 15.43 -11.47 23.06
N ARG A 188 15.80 -11.45 21.78
CA ARG A 188 15.24 -10.56 20.76
C ARG A 188 13.76 -10.87 20.45
N LYS A 189 13.35 -12.13 20.54
CA LYS A 189 11.96 -12.60 20.30
C LYS A 189 11.02 -12.10 21.40
N ASP A 190 11.51 -12.01 22.64
CA ASP A 190 10.71 -11.64 23.82
C ASP A 190 10.39 -10.14 23.89
N ILE A 191 11.00 -9.32 23.03
CA ILE A 191 10.72 -7.89 22.92
C ILE A 191 9.38 -7.66 22.21
N THR A 192 8.29 -7.83 22.95
CA THR A 192 6.91 -7.62 22.48
C THR A 192 6.26 -6.36 23.08
N ALA A 193 6.74 -5.86 24.21
CA ALA A 193 6.09 -4.79 24.98
C ALA A 193 6.32 -3.37 24.43
N GLY A 194 5.24 -2.58 24.36
CA GLY A 194 5.22 -1.15 24.04
C GLY A 194 4.83 -0.81 22.59
N ASN A 195 4.80 0.49 22.27
CA ASN A 195 4.45 0.98 20.94
C ASN A 195 5.46 0.52 19.88
N ALA A 196 5.03 0.48 18.60
CA ALA A 196 5.85 -0.03 17.49
C ALA A 196 7.24 0.64 17.41
N PHE A 197 7.30 1.94 17.69
CA PHE A 197 8.55 2.71 17.74
C PHE A 197 9.48 2.28 18.89
N VAL A 198 8.94 2.11 20.10
CA VAL A 198 9.70 1.64 21.26
C VAL A 198 10.23 0.23 21.04
N ARG A 199 9.40 -0.65 20.47
CA ARG A 199 9.79 -2.01 20.09
C ARG A 199 10.92 -2.02 19.05
N PHE A 200 10.83 -1.14 18.04
CA PHE A 200 11.89 -0.99 17.03
C PHE A 200 13.21 -0.53 17.66
N LEU A 201 13.20 0.52 18.49
CA LEU A 201 14.39 1.02 19.18
C LEU A 201 15.01 -0.04 20.09
N LYS A 202 14.21 -0.71 20.94
CA LYS A 202 14.70 -1.77 21.82
C LYS A 202 15.37 -2.90 21.05
N LYS A 203 14.75 -3.36 19.95
CA LYS A 203 15.34 -4.39 19.07
C LYS A 203 16.65 -3.93 18.44
N TYR A 204 16.75 -2.67 18.00
CA TYR A 204 17.98 -2.10 17.45
C TYR A 204 19.12 -2.05 18.48
N PHE A 205 18.85 -1.58 19.70
CA PHE A 205 19.85 -1.57 20.78
C PHE A 205 20.25 -2.98 21.21
N ASN A 206 19.32 -3.94 21.22
CA ASN A 206 19.62 -5.34 21.52
C ASN A 206 20.55 -5.97 20.48
N ASP A 207 20.28 -5.76 19.19
CA ASP A 207 21.16 -6.23 18.09
C ASP A 207 22.59 -5.70 18.28
N ARG A 208 22.73 -4.42 18.63
CA ARG A 208 24.05 -3.78 18.85
C ARG A 208 24.74 -4.32 20.10
N ARG A 209 23.99 -4.64 21.15
CA ARG A 209 24.51 -5.27 22.37
C ARG A 209 24.99 -6.70 22.07
N ASN A 210 24.19 -7.50 21.37
CA ASN A 210 24.53 -8.87 20.98
C ASN A 210 25.81 -8.92 20.13
N LEU A 211 25.95 -8.05 19.13
CA LEU A 211 27.18 -7.95 18.35
C LEU A 211 28.41 -7.62 19.19
N LYS A 212 28.28 -6.76 20.21
CA LYS A 212 29.38 -6.47 21.15
C LYS A 212 29.71 -7.69 22.02
N LEU A 213 28.70 -8.43 22.48
CA LEU A 213 28.89 -9.65 23.27
C LEU A 213 29.61 -10.73 22.46
N VAL A 214 29.18 -10.97 21.21
CA VAL A 214 29.84 -11.93 20.31
C VAL A 214 31.30 -11.54 20.07
N LYS A 215 31.58 -10.27 19.78
CA LYS A 215 32.97 -9.78 19.63
C LYS A 215 33.81 -9.98 20.89
N LYS A 216 33.21 -9.84 22.08
CA LYS A 216 33.89 -10.07 23.36
C LYS A 216 34.19 -11.55 23.58
N ILE A 217 33.27 -12.45 23.25
CA ILE A 217 33.45 -13.91 23.34
C ILE A 217 34.56 -14.35 22.39
N ILE A 218 34.53 -13.91 21.13
CA ILE A 218 35.58 -14.23 20.13
C ILE A 218 36.97 -13.84 20.64
N ARG A 219 37.10 -12.67 21.28
CA ARG A 219 38.36 -12.20 21.88
C ARG A 219 38.79 -13.01 23.11
N LYS A 220 37.83 -13.40 23.96
CA LYS A 220 38.09 -14.12 25.20
C LYS A 220 38.54 -15.56 24.95
N GLU A 221 37.88 -16.23 24.01
CA GLU A 221 38.12 -17.65 23.69
C GLU A 221 39.31 -17.85 22.72
N GLY A 222 40.03 -16.77 22.34
CA GLY A 222 41.21 -16.87 21.49
C GLY A 222 40.94 -17.41 20.09
N ILE A 223 39.72 -17.27 19.57
CA ILE A 223 39.30 -17.80 18.27
C ILE A 223 40.14 -17.16 17.17
N ASN A 224 40.58 -17.97 16.19
CA ASN A 224 41.32 -17.50 15.03
C ASN A 224 40.56 -16.37 14.29
N ARG A 225 41.30 -15.43 13.71
CA ARG A 225 40.77 -14.27 13.00
C ARG A 225 39.86 -14.67 11.83
N GLU A 226 40.09 -15.82 11.19
CA GLU A 226 39.21 -16.34 10.14
C GLU A 226 37.89 -16.85 10.68
N ASP A 227 37.91 -17.72 11.70
CA ASP A 227 36.69 -18.28 12.29
C ASP A 227 35.86 -17.22 13.00
N GLY A 228 36.50 -16.26 13.67
CA GLY A 228 35.82 -15.10 14.26
C GLY A 228 35.10 -14.22 13.23
N LYS A 229 35.66 -14.07 12.01
CA LYS A 229 34.98 -13.36 10.92
C LYS A 229 33.75 -14.12 10.44
N LYS A 230 33.83 -15.45 10.31
CA LYS A 230 32.71 -16.29 9.87
C LYS A 230 31.58 -16.31 10.90
N ILE A 231 31.89 -16.45 12.19
CA ILE A 231 30.89 -16.34 13.27
C ILE A 231 30.19 -14.98 13.24
N LEU A 232 30.95 -13.89 13.06
CA LEU A 232 30.36 -12.56 12.93
C LEU A 232 29.50 -12.40 11.67
N ALA A 233 29.87 -13.04 10.56
CA ALA A 233 29.04 -13.05 9.34
C ALA A 233 27.69 -13.71 9.61
N ILE A 234 27.71 -14.91 10.21
CA ILE A 234 26.50 -15.66 10.55
C ILE A 234 25.58 -14.86 11.48
N VAL A 235 26.13 -14.24 12.53
CA VAL A 235 25.33 -13.42 13.47
C VAL A 235 24.75 -12.18 12.78
N ASN A 236 25.49 -11.55 11.86
CA ASN A 236 24.97 -10.43 11.08
C ASN A 236 23.86 -10.86 10.13
N ASP A 237 23.99 -12.01 9.48
CA ASP A 237 22.99 -12.59 8.60
C ASP A 237 21.71 -12.92 9.39
N GLU A 238 21.85 -13.48 10.59
CA GLU A 238 20.71 -13.73 11.47
C GLU A 238 20.01 -12.43 11.91
N ILE A 239 20.76 -11.39 12.29
CA ILE A 239 20.20 -10.07 12.62
C ILE A 239 19.47 -9.49 11.40
N TYR A 240 20.04 -9.63 10.20
CA TYR A 240 19.43 -9.17 8.95
C TYR A 240 18.11 -9.87 8.65
N ILE A 241 18.09 -11.21 8.73
CA ILE A 241 16.88 -12.03 8.54
C ILE A 241 15.82 -11.64 9.58
N ASN A 242 16.19 -11.55 10.85
CA ASN A 242 15.27 -11.19 11.94
C ASN A 242 14.65 -9.78 11.76
N ARG A 243 15.43 -8.79 11.30
CA ARG A 243 14.90 -7.47 10.95
C ARG A 243 13.91 -7.54 9.79
N ARG A 244 14.17 -8.40 8.80
CA ARG A 244 13.26 -8.63 7.68
C ARG A 244 11.95 -9.28 8.15
N ILE A 245 12.01 -10.23 9.08
CA ILE A 245 10.82 -10.83 9.74
C ILE A 245 10.02 -9.76 10.47
N ASP A 246 10.67 -8.95 11.31
CA ASP A 246 9.97 -7.92 12.09
C ASP A 246 9.25 -6.91 11.19
N ARG A 247 9.91 -6.49 10.12
CA ARG A 247 9.32 -5.59 9.13
C ARG A 247 8.14 -6.25 8.45
N LEU A 248 8.25 -7.52 8.06
CA LEU A 248 7.15 -8.28 7.46
C LEU A 248 5.92 -8.32 8.38
N LEU A 249 6.12 -8.74 9.63
CA LEU A 249 5.05 -8.82 10.64
C LEU A 249 4.40 -7.46 10.90
N THR A 250 5.22 -6.42 11.06
CA THR A 250 4.73 -5.06 11.32
C THR A 250 3.92 -4.55 10.13
N MET A 251 4.42 -4.70 8.91
CA MET A 251 3.72 -4.25 7.71
C MET A 251 2.45 -5.06 7.44
N GLN A 252 2.45 -6.37 7.69
CA GLN A 252 1.24 -7.19 7.62
C GLN A 252 0.17 -6.73 8.63
N ASN A 253 0.57 -6.40 9.87
CA ASN A 253 -0.38 -5.88 10.86
C ASN A 253 -0.90 -4.50 10.47
N LEU A 254 -0.05 -3.59 10.01
CA LEU A 254 -0.48 -2.28 9.48
C LEU A 254 -1.44 -2.45 8.29
N PHE A 255 -1.18 -3.40 7.41
CA PHE A 255 -2.05 -3.70 6.27
C PHE A 255 -3.43 -4.21 6.72
N LYS A 256 -3.49 -5.03 7.78
CA LYS A 256 -4.77 -5.46 8.38
C LYS A 256 -5.56 -4.27 8.93
N TYR A 257 -4.93 -3.40 9.72
CA TYR A 257 -5.58 -2.19 10.24
C TYR A 257 -6.03 -1.26 9.12
N TRP A 258 -5.19 -1.08 8.11
CA TRP A 258 -5.53 -0.29 6.93
C TRP A 258 -6.78 -0.84 6.22
N HIS A 259 -6.89 -2.15 6.00
CA HIS A 259 -8.11 -2.74 5.40
C HIS A 259 -9.35 -2.45 6.23
N VAL A 260 -9.24 -2.57 7.56
CA VAL A 260 -10.36 -2.33 8.49
C VAL A 260 -10.80 -0.86 8.44
N ALA A 261 -9.86 0.08 8.31
CA ALA A 261 -10.19 1.50 8.20
C ALA A 261 -10.70 1.88 6.80
N HIS A 262 -10.10 1.35 5.73
CA HIS A 262 -10.40 1.72 4.34
C HIS A 262 -11.75 1.19 3.85
N LEU A 263 -12.10 -0.05 4.21
CA LEU A 263 -13.30 -0.72 3.69
C LEU A 263 -14.63 -0.04 4.09
N PRO A 264 -14.85 0.42 5.34
CA PRO A 264 -16.08 1.11 5.71
C PRO A 264 -16.33 2.38 4.89
N PHE A 265 -15.31 3.22 4.68
CA PHE A 265 -15.45 4.42 3.86
C PHE A 265 -15.77 4.09 2.40
N ALA A 266 -15.18 3.02 1.85
CA ALA A 266 -15.49 2.56 0.51
C ALA A 266 -16.96 2.09 0.38
N ILE A 267 -17.48 1.38 1.39
CA ILE A 267 -18.88 0.96 1.42
C ILE A 267 -19.82 2.16 1.54
N ILE A 268 -19.55 3.07 2.47
CA ILE A 268 -20.37 4.28 2.67
C ILE A 268 -20.42 5.11 1.37
N MET A 269 -19.26 5.33 0.75
CA MET A 269 -19.17 6.06 -0.51
C MET A 269 -19.96 5.37 -1.62
N LEU A 270 -19.84 4.04 -1.76
CA LEU A 270 -20.58 3.29 -2.76
C LEU A 270 -22.10 3.35 -2.53
N VAL A 271 -22.55 3.21 -1.29
CA VAL A 271 -23.98 3.29 -0.93
C VAL A 271 -24.54 4.67 -1.25
N ILE A 272 -23.86 5.75 -0.83
CA ILE A 272 -24.33 7.10 -1.09
C ILE A 272 -24.28 7.42 -2.59
N MET A 273 -23.26 6.93 -3.32
CA MET A 273 -23.18 7.05 -4.77
C MET A 273 -24.38 6.38 -5.46
N VAL A 274 -24.76 5.16 -5.06
CA VAL A 274 -25.95 4.49 -5.61
C VAL A 274 -27.22 5.29 -5.32
N ILE A 275 -27.38 5.78 -4.10
CA ILE A 275 -28.52 6.64 -3.72
C ILE A 275 -28.53 7.92 -4.56
N HIS A 276 -27.37 8.57 -4.73
CA HIS A 276 -27.23 9.79 -5.52
C HIS A 276 -27.60 9.57 -6.99
N VAL A 277 -27.11 8.50 -7.61
CA VAL A 277 -27.48 8.12 -8.98
C VAL A 277 -28.97 7.77 -9.08
N GLY A 278 -29.52 7.05 -8.10
CA GLY A 278 -30.95 6.73 -8.05
C GLY A 278 -31.83 7.98 -7.98
N VAL A 279 -31.53 8.90 -7.06
CA VAL A 279 -32.24 10.17 -6.88
C VAL A 279 -32.14 11.02 -8.16
N THR A 280 -30.95 11.18 -8.73
CA THR A 280 -30.80 11.99 -9.96
C THR A 280 -31.62 11.43 -11.12
N LEU A 281 -31.68 10.10 -11.28
CA LEU A 281 -32.52 9.45 -12.28
C LEU A 281 -34.03 9.62 -12.00
N THR A 282 -34.49 9.52 -10.74
CA THR A 282 -35.91 9.71 -10.41
C THR A 282 -36.38 11.14 -10.61
N PHE A 283 -35.51 12.12 -10.35
CA PHE A 283 -35.79 13.54 -10.60
C PHE A 283 -35.57 13.96 -12.07
N GLY A 284 -35.28 13.01 -12.97
CA GLY A 284 -35.23 13.25 -14.41
C GLY A 284 -33.94 13.87 -14.93
N TYR A 285 -32.87 13.94 -14.12
CA TYR A 285 -31.56 14.41 -14.58
C TYR A 285 -30.86 13.30 -15.39
N ARG A 286 -31.18 13.21 -16.69
CA ARG A 286 -30.54 12.27 -17.61
C ARG A 286 -29.48 13.01 -18.46
N TRP A 287 -28.45 12.29 -18.86
CA TRP A 287 -27.28 12.89 -19.51
C TRP A 287 -27.59 13.54 -20.87
N ILE A 288 -28.38 12.88 -21.72
CA ILE A 288 -28.60 13.25 -23.14
C ILE A 288 -30.10 13.35 -23.49
N PHE A 289 -31.02 13.15 -22.54
CA PHE A 289 -32.46 13.09 -22.79
C PHE A 289 -33.28 13.87 -21.78
#